data_AF-X0RXB6-F1
#
_entry.id   AF-X0RXB6-F1
#
_cell.length_a   1.000
_cell.length_b   1.000
_cell.length_c   1.000
_cell.angle_alpha   90.00
_cell.angle_beta   90.00
_cell.angle_gamma   90.00
#
_symmetry.space_group_name_H-M   'P 1'
#
loop_
_entity.id
_entity.type
_entity.pdbx_description
1 polymer ?
#
loop_
_entity_poly.entity_id
_entity_poly.type
_entity_poly.pdbx_seq_one_letter_code
_entity_poly.pdbx_strand_id
1 'polypeptide(L)'
;YVDEALQKLGNPDPELYVSFNCTHYGYSLDLWDKAFKSLGVKPRAFLNPNFRMNDFLFQSPRTGRYKKTDVSVRVVSMVEIEKKRIQSIGTWLEELSPQTADALRNFTHDPKLFEWKKFVSGEG
;
A
#
# COMPACT_ATOMS: atom_id res chain seq x y z
N TYR A 1 4.84 -14.38 -11.13
CA TYR A 1 4.46 -12.97 -11.37
C TYR A 1 5.40 -12.29 -12.36
N VAL A 2 6.68 -12.05 -12.04
CA VAL A 2 7.60 -11.37 -12.99
C VAL A 2 7.83 -12.22 -14.26
N ASP A 3 8.19 -13.49 -14.09
CA ASP A 3 8.41 -14.41 -15.22
C ASP A 3 7.18 -14.51 -16.14
N GLU A 4 6.01 -14.78 -15.56
CA GLU A 4 4.73 -14.82 -16.31
C GLU A 4 4.42 -13.51 -17.04
N ALA A 5 4.74 -12.35 -16.44
CA ALA A 5 4.57 -11.05 -17.09
C ALA A 5 5.54 -10.85 -18.26
N LEU A 6 6.80 -11.28 -18.10
CA LEU A 6 7.82 -11.22 -19.16
C LEU A 6 7.48 -12.16 -20.32
N GLN A 7 6.96 -13.36 -20.05
CA GLN A 7 6.51 -14.29 -21.09
C GLN A 7 5.39 -13.70 -21.96
N LYS A 8 4.51 -12.88 -21.37
CA LYS A 8 3.44 -12.17 -22.11
C LYS A 8 3.95 -11.00 -22.96
N LEU A 9 5.12 -10.45 -22.65
CA LEU A 9 5.76 -9.39 -23.45
C LEU A 9 6.43 -9.92 -24.72
N GLY A 10 6.73 -11.23 -24.78
CA GLY A 10 7.46 -11.82 -25.91
C GLY A 10 8.93 -11.38 -25.89
N ASN A 11 9.39 -10.69 -26.94
CA ASN A 11 10.72 -10.07 -26.96
C ASN A 11 10.66 -8.75 -26.18
N PRO A 12 11.24 -8.65 -24.98
CA PRO A 12 11.18 -7.43 -24.19
C PRO A 12 11.88 -6.30 -24.95
N ASP A 13 11.13 -5.23 -25.21
CA ASP A 13 11.64 -3.95 -25.71
C ASP A 13 12.81 -3.50 -24.81
N PRO A 14 13.90 -2.93 -25.35
CA PRO A 14 14.98 -2.35 -24.55
C PRO A 14 14.49 -1.35 -23.48
N GLU A 15 13.31 -0.75 -23.62
CA GLU A 15 12.74 0.19 -22.65
C GLU A 15 11.55 -0.36 -21.85
N LEU A 16 11.78 -1.39 -21.03
CA LEU A 16 10.75 -1.92 -20.14
C LEU A 16 10.45 -1.00 -18.94
N TYR A 17 9.22 -0.51 -18.85
CA TYR A 17 8.67 0.15 -17.66
C TYR A 17 7.74 -0.80 -16.90
N VAL A 18 7.85 -0.82 -15.57
CA VAL A 18 7.02 -1.69 -14.72
C VAL A 18 6.11 -0.83 -13.86
N SER A 19 4.79 -0.96 -14.05
CA SER A 19 3.80 -0.18 -13.30
C SER A 19 3.19 -0.97 -12.15
N PHE A 20 3.19 -0.37 -10.96
CA PHE A 20 2.62 -0.93 -9.75
C PHE A 20 1.21 -0.40 -9.49
N ASN A 21 0.23 -1.00 -10.16
CA ASN A 21 -1.17 -0.53 -10.14
C ASN A 21 -1.97 -0.98 -8.90
N CYS A 22 -1.34 -1.63 -7.92
CA CYS A 22 -1.93 -1.96 -6.62
C CYS A 22 -1.06 -1.37 -5.52
N THR A 23 -1.68 -0.76 -4.51
CA THR A 23 -0.97 -0.08 -3.43
C THR A 23 0.05 -0.98 -2.72
N HIS A 24 -0.26 -2.27 -2.61
CA HIS A 24 0.58 -3.28 -1.97
C HIS A 24 1.89 -3.58 -2.72
N TYR A 25 1.93 -3.41 -4.04
CA TYR A 25 3.15 -3.69 -4.80
C TYR A 25 4.27 -2.70 -4.48
N GLY A 26 3.90 -1.45 -4.16
CA GLY A 26 4.82 -0.42 -3.71
C GLY A 26 5.52 -0.73 -2.38
N TYR A 27 5.02 -1.67 -1.58
CA TYR A 27 5.66 -2.08 -0.31
C TYR A 27 6.78 -3.10 -0.52
N SER A 28 6.81 -3.73 -1.70
CA SER A 28 7.74 -4.82 -2.02
C SER A 28 8.70 -4.44 -3.16
N LEU A 29 8.97 -3.14 -3.36
CA LEU A 29 9.82 -2.63 -4.45
C LEU A 29 11.14 -3.37 -4.57
N ASP A 30 11.85 -3.55 -3.44
CA ASP A 30 13.15 -4.22 -3.41
C ASP A 30 13.06 -5.70 -3.83
N LEU A 31 11.95 -6.36 -3.51
CA LEU A 31 11.70 -7.74 -3.91
C LEU A 31 11.41 -7.82 -5.41
N TRP A 32 10.67 -6.85 -5.96
CA TRP A 32 10.45 -6.76 -7.40
C TRP A 32 11.75 -6.50 -8.16
N ASP A 33 12.57 -5.54 -7.72
CA ASP A 33 13.87 -5.25 -8.32
C ASP A 33 14.78 -6.49 -8.33
N LYS A 34 14.86 -7.21 -7.20
CA LYS A 34 15.60 -8.48 -7.13
C LYS A 34 15.05 -9.53 -8.09
N ALA A 35 13.73 -9.67 -8.20
CA ALA A 35 13.10 -10.64 -9.10
C ALA A 35 13.40 -10.34 -10.58
N PHE A 36 13.30 -9.09 -11.02
CA PHE A 36 13.66 -8.70 -12.39
C PHE A 36 15.14 -8.96 -12.68
N LYS A 37 16.04 -8.55 -11.76
CA LYS A 37 17.49 -8.79 -11.90
C LYS A 37 17.83 -10.28 -11.99
N SER A 38 17.15 -11.13 -11.23
CA SER A 38 17.38 -12.58 -11.25
C SER A 38 17.06 -13.23 -12.60
N LEU A 39 16.23 -12.58 -13.42
CA LEU A 39 15.86 -13.01 -14.77
C LEU A 39 16.67 -12.28 -15.86
N GLY A 40 17.73 -11.55 -15.49
CA GLY A 40 18.56 -10.81 -16.44
C GLY A 40 17.91 -9.56 -17.03
N VAL A 41 16.75 -9.14 -16.50
CA VAL A 41 16.01 -7.98 -16.99
C VAL A 41 16.21 -6.80 -16.06
N LYS A 42 16.52 -5.62 -16.62
CA LYS A 42 16.62 -4.37 -15.87
C LYS A 42 15.57 -3.39 -16.38
N PRO A 43 14.44 -3.22 -15.67
CA PRO A 43 13.46 -2.20 -16.00
C PRO A 43 14.10 -0.80 -16.03
N ARG A 44 13.66 0.04 -16.96
CA ARG A 44 14.07 1.44 -17.08
C ARG A 44 13.63 2.26 -15.87
N ALA A 45 12.43 1.96 -15.35
CA ALA A 45 11.90 2.52 -14.11
C ALA A 45 10.76 1.64 -13.56
N PHE A 46 10.60 1.70 -12.23
CA PHE A 46 9.40 1.25 -11.52
C PHE A 46 8.46 2.44 -11.31
N LEU A 47 7.26 2.37 -11.90
CA LEU A 47 6.24 3.40 -11.78
C LEU A 47 5.34 3.03 -10.59
N ASN A 48 5.55 3.70 -9.45
CA ASN A 48 4.72 3.54 -8.26
C ASN A 48 3.82 4.78 -8.09
N PRO A 49 2.53 4.72 -8.48
CA PRO A 49 1.63 5.86 -8.42
C PRO A 49 1.24 6.24 -6.99
N ASN A 50 1.40 5.34 -6.01
CA ASN A 50 0.92 5.54 -4.63
C ASN A 50 1.35 6.88 -4.02
N PHE A 51 2.61 7.27 -4.24
CA PHE A 51 3.18 8.48 -3.65
C PHE A 51 2.75 9.76 -4.36
N ARG A 52 2.34 9.67 -5.63
CA ARG A 52 2.02 10.82 -6.49
C ARG A 52 0.52 11.03 -6.68
N MET A 53 -0.28 9.98 -6.44
CA MET A 53 -1.72 10.00 -6.67
C MET A 53 -2.45 11.07 -5.86
N ASN A 54 -1.91 11.48 -4.72
CA ASN A 54 -2.51 12.52 -3.87
C ASN A 54 -1.84 13.90 -4.02
N ASP A 55 -0.79 14.05 -4.84
CA ASP A 55 -0.01 15.31 -4.96
C ASP A 55 -0.92 16.51 -5.29
N PHE A 56 -1.93 16.29 -6.14
CA PHE A 56 -2.87 17.35 -6.53
C PHE A 56 -3.71 17.90 -5.37
N LEU A 57 -3.93 17.10 -4.31
CA LEU A 57 -4.61 17.54 -3.09
C LEU A 57 -3.73 18.47 -2.24
N PHE A 58 -2.41 18.40 -2.42
CA PHE A 58 -1.39 19.13 -1.66
C PHE A 58 -0.70 20.22 -2.51
N GLN A 59 -1.44 20.84 -3.44
CA GLN A 59 -0.95 22.02 -4.17
C GLN A 59 -1.24 23.31 -3.40
N SER A 60 -0.43 24.34 -3.65
CA SER A 60 -0.69 25.71 -3.16
C SER A 60 -2.09 26.18 -3.59
N PRO A 61 -2.85 26.88 -2.73
CA PRO A 61 -2.49 27.40 -1.40
C PRO A 61 -2.81 26.44 -0.24
N ARG A 62 -3.05 25.15 -0.51
CA ARG A 62 -3.59 24.21 0.49
C ARG A 62 -2.53 23.62 1.41
N THR A 63 -1.25 23.73 1.04
CA THR A 63 -0.10 23.28 1.84
C THR A 63 0.43 24.36 2.77
N GLY A 64 1.04 23.94 3.89
CA GLY A 64 1.69 24.85 4.83
C GLY A 64 0.76 25.83 5.55
N ARG A 65 -0.56 25.60 5.54
CA ARG A 65 -1.57 26.48 6.16
C ARG A 65 -1.41 26.65 7.67
N TYR A 66 -0.76 25.69 8.32
CA TYR A 66 -0.52 25.69 9.75
C TYR A 66 0.96 25.37 10.02
N LYS A 67 1.55 26.05 11.02
CA LYS A 67 2.95 25.82 11.44
C LYS A 67 3.16 24.43 12.06
N LYS A 68 2.14 23.90 12.71
CA LYS A 68 2.12 22.56 13.30
C LYS A 68 0.70 22.00 13.19
N THR A 69 0.59 20.70 12.95
CA THR A 69 -0.69 19.96 12.99
C THR A 69 -0.50 18.79 13.94
N ASP A 70 -1.35 18.70 14.96
CA ASP A 70 -1.37 17.53 15.83
C ASP A 70 -2.24 16.45 15.17
N VAL A 71 -1.67 15.27 14.95
CA VAL A 71 -2.31 14.15 14.26
C VAL A 71 -2.40 12.97 15.22
N SER A 72 -3.62 12.44 15.40
CA SER A 72 -3.88 11.21 16.12
C SER A 72 -4.43 10.16 15.17
N VAL A 73 -3.93 8.93 15.26
CA VAL A 73 -4.34 7.82 14.39
C VAL A 73 -4.96 6.71 15.24
N ARG A 74 -6.04 6.11 14.74
CA ARG A 74 -6.66 4.91 15.31
C ARG A 74 -6.95 3.92 14.19
N VAL A 75 -6.64 2.66 14.42
CA VAL A 75 -7.00 1.56 13.50
C VAL A 75 -8.09 0.75 14.16
N VAL A 76 -9.20 0.58 13.44
CA VAL A 76 -10.35 -0.24 13.87
C VAL A 76 -10.63 -1.21 12.74
N SER A 77 -10.80 -2.49 13.07
CA SER A 77 -11.04 -3.54 12.09
C SER A 77 -12.21 -4.40 12.51
N MET A 78 -13.07 -4.76 11.55
CA MET A 78 -14.14 -5.73 11.76
C MET A 78 -13.63 -7.17 11.88
N VAL A 79 -12.51 -7.45 11.20
CA VAL A 79 -11.88 -8.76 11.18
C VAL A 79 -10.57 -8.71 11.94
N GLU A 80 -10.19 -9.83 12.52
CA GLU A 80 -8.89 -9.93 13.17
C GLU A 80 -7.76 -9.80 12.14
N ILE A 81 -6.76 -8.99 12.46
CA ILE A 81 -5.58 -8.80 11.63
C ILE A 81 -4.49 -9.70 12.18
N GLU A 82 -4.03 -10.65 11.37
CA GLU A 82 -2.98 -11.57 11.77
C GLU A 82 -1.69 -10.83 12.17
N LYS A 83 -1.02 -11.30 13.25
CA LYS A 83 0.22 -10.71 13.75
C LYS A 83 1.31 -10.56 12.68
N LYS A 84 1.46 -11.56 11.79
CA LYS A 84 2.43 -11.51 10.69
C LYS A 84 2.15 -10.35 9.72
N ARG A 85 0.87 -10.08 9.45
CA ARG A 85 0.44 -8.97 8.60
C ARG A 85 0.67 -7.62 9.28
N ILE A 86 0.35 -7.52 10.57
CA ILE A 86 0.65 -6.33 11.39
C ILE A 86 2.15 -6.03 11.37
N GLN A 87 3.00 -7.04 11.59
CA GLN A 87 4.44 -6.85 11.59
C GLN A 87 4.96 -6.41 10.22
N SER A 88 4.54 -7.09 9.15
CA SER A 88 4.99 -6.77 7.79
C SER A 88 4.64 -5.34 7.37
N ILE A 89 3.40 -4.90 7.61
CA ILE A 89 2.95 -3.55 7.24
C ILE A 89 3.49 -2.53 8.25
N GLY A 90 3.49 -2.88 9.53
CA GLY A 90 3.94 -2.01 10.63
C GLY A 90 5.40 -1.60 10.50
N THR A 91 6.30 -2.51 10.13
CA THR A 91 7.72 -2.17 9.91
C THR A 91 7.89 -1.17 8.76
N TRP A 92 7.14 -1.34 7.67
CA TRP A 92 7.18 -0.36 6.58
C TRP A 92 6.60 1.00 6.99
N LEU A 93 5.53 1.00 7.80
CA LEU A 93 4.92 2.23 8.29
C LEU A 93 5.79 2.98 9.31
N GLU A 94 6.70 2.32 10.03
CA GLU A 94 7.56 2.99 11.02
C GLU A 94 8.40 4.11 10.41
N GLU A 95 8.91 3.90 9.19
CA GLU A 95 9.75 4.90 8.51
C GLU A 95 8.93 6.09 8.00
N LEU A 96 7.65 5.88 7.68
CA LEU A 96 6.79 6.91 7.07
C LEU A 96 5.90 7.62 8.09
N SER A 97 5.35 6.88 9.04
CA SER A 97 4.39 7.35 10.04
C SER A 97 4.40 6.41 11.27
N PRO A 98 5.28 6.67 12.24
CA PRO A 98 5.36 5.88 13.48
C PRO A 98 4.02 5.78 14.21
N GLN A 99 3.25 6.87 14.24
CA GLN A 99 1.92 6.92 14.88
C GLN A 99 0.93 5.94 14.23
N THR A 100 1.01 5.78 12.90
CA THR A 100 0.15 4.82 12.18
C THR A 100 0.61 3.39 12.43
N ALA A 101 1.92 3.13 12.47
CA ALA A 101 2.47 1.82 12.81
C ALA A 101 2.01 1.37 14.22
N ASP A 102 2.08 2.28 15.19
CA ASP A 102 1.65 2.01 16.56
C ASP A 102 0.14 1.82 16.68
N ALA A 103 -0.65 2.63 15.97
CA ALA A 103 -2.10 2.44 15.90
C ALA A 103 -2.49 1.09 15.27
N LEU A 104 -1.75 0.63 14.27
CA LEU A 104 -1.96 -0.69 13.65
C LEU A 104 -1.62 -1.85 14.60
N ARG A 105 -0.54 -1.72 15.38
CA ARG A 105 -0.16 -2.73 16.39
C ARG A 105 -1.18 -2.83 17.52
N ASN A 106 -1.82 -1.72 17.86
CA ASN A 106 -2.81 -1.60 18.92
C ASN A 106 -4.23 -1.43 18.35
N PHE A 107 -4.53 -2.07 17.22
CA PHE A 107 -5.82 -1.88 16.57
C PHE A 107 -6.97 -2.38 17.45
N THR A 108 -8.13 -1.73 17.33
CA THR A 108 -9.36 -2.18 17.98
C THR A 108 -10.07 -3.17 17.07
N HIS A 109 -10.28 -4.40 17.54
CA HIS A 109 -11.13 -5.37 16.86
C HIS A 109 -12.59 -5.15 17.27
N ASP A 110 -13.43 -4.74 16.31
CA ASP A 110 -14.85 -4.52 16.50
C ASP A 110 -15.66 -5.32 15.47
N PRO A 111 -16.11 -6.55 15.79
CA PRO A 111 -16.93 -7.36 14.90
C PRO A 111 -18.25 -6.73 14.46
N LYS A 112 -18.67 -5.63 15.10
CA LYS A 112 -19.89 -4.87 14.80
C LYS A 112 -19.61 -3.55 14.06
N LEU A 113 -18.36 -3.33 13.61
CA LEU A 113 -17.94 -2.09 12.94
C LEU A 113 -18.83 -1.68 11.77
N PHE A 114 -19.42 -2.65 11.06
CA PHE A 114 -20.35 -2.39 9.96
C PHE A 114 -21.67 -3.13 10.15
N GLU A 115 -22.79 -2.46 9.87
CA GLU A 115 -24.13 -3.06 9.83
C GLU A 115 -24.42 -3.71 8.48
N TRP A 116 -23.71 -4.79 8.16
CA TRP A 116 -23.87 -5.48 6.87
C TRP A 116 -24.86 -6.65 6.94
N LYS A 117 -25.02 -7.28 8.11
CA LYS A 117 -25.86 -8.50 8.25
C LYS A 117 -27.29 -8.28 7.76
N LYS A 118 -27.91 -7.15 8.12
CA LYS A 118 -29.27 -6.76 7.69
C LYS A 118 -29.46 -6.69 6.17
N PHE A 119 -28.39 -6.52 5.40
CA PHE A 119 -28.44 -6.43 3.94
C PHE A 119 -28.13 -7.77 3.23
N VAL A 120 -27.67 -8.78 3.96
CA VAL A 120 -27.26 -10.08 3.38
C VAL A 120 -28.18 -11.22 3.82
N SER A 121 -28.82 -11.12 4.98
CA SER A 121 -29.68 -12.20 5.50
C SER A 121 -31.16 -12.14 5.10
N GLY A 122 -31.62 -11.14 4.35
CA GLY A 122 -33.00 -11.10 3.83
C GLY A 122 -34.12 -11.08 4.87
N GLU A 123 -33.80 -10.93 6.16
CA GLU A 123 -34.76 -10.80 7.25
C GLU A 123 -34.90 -9.32 7.60
N GLY A 124 -35.92 -8.70 7.00
CA GLY A 124 -36.57 -7.50 7.51
C GLY A 124 -37.74 -7.85 8.42
#